data_AF-A0A1I3SYV2-F1
#
_entry.id   AF-A0A1I3SYV2-F1
#
_cell.length_a   1.000
_cell.length_b   1.000
_cell.length_c   1.000
_cell.angle_alpha   90.00
_cell.angle_beta   90.00
_cell.angle_gamma   90.00
#
_symmetry.space_group_name_H-M   'P 1'
#
loop_
_entity.id
_entity.type
_entity.pdbx_description
1 polymer ?
#
loop_
_entity_poly.entity_id
_entity_poly.type
_entity_poly.pdbx_seq_one_letter_code
_entity_poly.pdbx_strand_id
1 'polypeptide(L)'
;MLRRSAIGTFRAPGSCGSYGGMKRPDALKLHRRLVDSLYVEAMVLADEARGYFDQLGRDERDALSALSRVAFSCESLKVTTRLMHVIAWLLTQRAVDSGELQLADARAPGRRLGPAPETDAALLDDMPLQAVTIVRASMDLYRRVARLDSAFDVPMVAVPSPARRMLDRLAGAF
;
A
#
# COMPACT_ATOMS: atom_id res chain seq x y z
N MET A 1 -64.02 44.44 5.69
CA MET A 1 -64.06 43.03 5.25
C MET A 1 -63.02 42.26 6.06
N LEU A 2 -63.33 41.81 7.29
CA LEU A 2 -63.86 40.48 7.66
C LEU A 2 -63.09 39.26 7.11
N ARG A 3 -62.23 38.65 7.96
CA ARG A 3 -62.27 37.25 8.49
C ARG A 3 -60.99 37.03 9.35
N ARG A 4 -61.08 36.81 10.68
CA ARG A 4 -61.22 35.50 11.43
C ARG A 4 -60.17 34.47 10.99
N SER A 5 -59.42 33.71 11.79
CA SER A 5 -59.40 33.26 13.20
C SER A 5 -58.02 32.58 13.44
N ALA A 6 -57.32 32.79 14.56
CA ALA A 6 -57.36 32.04 15.83
C ALA A 6 -56.52 30.74 15.91
N ILE A 7 -55.54 30.77 16.84
CA ILE A 7 -55.14 29.72 17.80
C ILE A 7 -54.30 28.53 17.32
N GLY A 8 -53.15 28.33 17.99
CA GLY A 8 -52.44 27.04 17.98
C GLY A 8 -50.99 27.11 18.47
N THR A 9 -50.75 27.43 19.74
CA THR A 9 -49.47 27.16 20.41
C THR A 9 -49.25 25.65 20.55
N PHE A 10 -48.16 25.12 19.98
CA PHE A 10 -47.70 23.76 20.25
C PHE A 10 -46.20 23.76 20.59
N ARG A 11 -45.88 23.27 21.79
CA ARG A 11 -44.52 23.13 22.35
C ARG A 11 -44.26 21.66 22.69
N ALA A 12 -43.13 21.13 22.19
CA ALA A 12 -42.31 19.98 22.66
C ALA A 12 -42.93 18.56 22.58
N PRO A 13 -42.15 17.45 22.49
CA PRO A 13 -40.77 17.26 22.99
C PRO A 13 -39.75 16.66 22.01
N GLY A 14 -38.48 16.71 22.42
CA GLY A 14 -37.36 16.10 21.69
C GLY A 14 -37.22 14.60 21.90
N SER A 15 -36.42 13.97 21.04
CA SER A 15 -35.41 12.95 21.36
C SER A 15 -34.76 12.56 20.01
N CYS A 16 -33.45 12.72 19.90
CA CYS A 16 -32.47 11.65 20.07
C CYS A 16 -32.33 10.79 18.82
N GLY A 17 -31.25 11.03 18.09
CA GLY A 17 -30.83 10.24 16.94
C GLY A 17 -29.50 10.74 16.36
N SER A 18 -28.60 11.21 17.22
CA SER A 18 -27.20 11.44 16.85
C SER A 18 -26.55 10.07 16.64
N TYR A 19 -26.61 9.55 15.41
CA TYR A 19 -25.82 8.38 15.04
C TYR A 19 -24.36 8.79 14.86
N GLY A 20 -23.66 8.81 15.99
CA GLY A 20 -22.34 8.17 16.14
C GLY A 20 -21.33 8.48 15.05
N GLY A 21 -20.82 9.70 15.05
CA GLY A 21 -19.51 10.01 14.47
C GLY A 21 -18.39 9.34 15.26
N MET A 22 -18.10 8.05 15.00
CA MET A 22 -16.92 7.39 15.57
C MET A 22 -16.46 6.18 14.74
N LYS A 23 -16.06 6.40 13.48
CA LYS A 23 -15.33 5.38 12.68
C LYS A 23 -14.11 5.90 11.91
N ARG A 24 -13.72 7.17 12.07
CA ARG A 24 -12.64 7.80 11.28
C ARG A 24 -11.20 7.73 11.84
N PRO A 25 -10.90 7.48 13.14
CA PRO A 25 -9.52 7.51 13.61
C PRO A 25 -8.73 6.21 13.40
N ASP A 26 -9.38 5.04 13.32
CA ASP A 26 -8.67 3.75 13.30
C ASP A 26 -8.06 3.41 11.94
N ALA A 27 -8.74 3.76 10.85
CA ALA A 27 -8.26 3.47 9.50
C ALA A 27 -6.98 4.27 9.15
N LEU A 28 -6.91 5.55 9.54
CA LEU A 28 -5.74 6.40 9.34
C LEU A 28 -4.55 5.93 10.20
N LYS A 29 -4.79 5.54 11.45
CA LYS A 29 -3.75 4.95 12.32
C LYS A 29 -3.22 3.63 11.76
N LEU A 30 -4.10 2.79 11.22
CA LEU A 30 -3.72 1.53 10.58
C LEU A 30 -2.89 1.78 9.32
N HIS A 31 -3.29 2.75 8.49
CA HIS A 31 -2.55 3.14 7.29
C HIS A 31 -1.12 3.56 7.63
N ARG A 32 -0.96 4.49 8.57
CA ARG A 32 0.37 4.94 9.02
C ARG A 32 1.24 3.78 9.52
N ARG A 33 0.71 2.91 10.38
CA ARG A 33 1.44 1.74 10.87
C ARG A 33 1.86 0.80 9.74
N LEU A 34 1.01 0.63 8.73
CA LEU A 34 1.31 -0.18 7.56
C LEU A 34 2.44 0.45 6.72
N VAL A 35 2.38 1.76 6.47
CA VAL A 35 3.45 2.50 5.77
C VAL A 35 4.77 2.41 6.52
N ASP A 36 4.76 2.62 7.83
CA ASP A 36 5.96 2.52 8.67
C ASP A 36 6.56 1.11 8.62
N SER A 37 5.73 0.06 8.73
CA SER A 37 6.18 -1.33 8.64
C SER A 37 6.76 -1.66 7.26
N LEU A 38 6.11 -1.23 6.18
CA LEU A 38 6.58 -1.44 4.81
C LEU A 38 7.88 -0.69 4.54
N TYR A 39 8.07 0.48 5.14
CA TYR A 39 9.31 1.26 5.03
C TYR A 39 10.49 0.52 5.67
N VAL A 40 10.31 0.01 6.89
CA VAL A 40 11.34 -0.78 7.55
C VAL A 40 11.66 -2.04 6.73
N GLU A 41 10.63 -2.76 6.27
CA GLU A 41 10.79 -3.94 5.42
C GLU A 41 11.57 -3.61 4.13
N ALA A 42 11.25 -2.50 3.46
CA ALA A 42 11.96 -2.05 2.27
C ALA A 42 13.43 -1.73 2.53
N MET A 43 13.73 -1.06 3.65
CA MET A 43 15.10 -0.71 4.02
C MET A 43 15.95 -1.94 4.36
N VAL A 44 15.38 -2.91 5.09
CA VAL A 44 16.05 -4.18 5.40
C VAL A 44 16.33 -4.96 4.12
N LEU A 45 15.33 -5.10 3.24
CA LEU A 45 15.49 -5.82 1.98
C LEU A 45 16.48 -5.12 1.04
N ALA A 46 16.55 -3.79 1.03
CA ALA A 46 17.54 -3.04 0.27
C ALA A 46 18.97 -3.28 0.78
N ASP A 47 19.16 -3.33 2.10
CA ASP A 47 20.47 -3.63 2.67
C ASP A 47 20.89 -5.08 2.40
N GLU A 48 19.97 -6.04 2.53
CA GLU A 48 20.19 -7.45 2.19
C GLU A 48 20.56 -7.61 0.71
N ALA A 49 19.79 -6.98 -0.20
CA ALA A 49 20.07 -7.00 -1.63
C ALA A 49 21.44 -6.41 -1.95
N ARG A 50 21.79 -5.27 -1.34
CA ARG A 50 23.11 -4.64 -1.51
C ARG A 50 24.23 -5.56 -1.04
N GLY A 51 24.13 -6.10 0.17
CA GLY A 51 25.14 -7.00 0.73
C GLY A 51 25.32 -8.27 -0.10
N TYR A 52 24.23 -8.85 -0.59
CA TYR A 52 24.29 -10.04 -1.42
C TYR A 52 24.87 -9.73 -2.81
N PHE A 53 24.34 -8.76 -3.55
CA PHE A 53 24.78 -8.51 -4.92
C PHE A 53 26.17 -7.86 -5.03
N ASP A 54 26.64 -7.11 -4.02
CA ASP A 54 27.96 -6.44 -4.05
C ASP A 54 29.11 -7.33 -3.57
N GLN A 55 28.89 -8.20 -2.55
CA GLN A 55 29.92 -9.05 -1.94
C GLN A 55 29.75 -10.53 -2.27
N LEU A 56 28.68 -11.20 -1.82
CA LEU A 56 28.53 -12.66 -1.97
C LEU A 56 28.26 -13.09 -3.41
N GLY A 57 27.57 -12.24 -4.17
CA GLY A 57 27.15 -12.54 -5.53
C GLY A 57 28.30 -12.62 -6.50
N ARG A 58 29.50 -12.09 -6.20
CA ARG A 58 30.62 -12.14 -7.15
C ARG A 58 31.19 -13.54 -7.31
N ASP A 59 31.44 -14.23 -6.20
CA ASP A 59 32.02 -15.58 -6.22
C ASP A 59 31.03 -16.59 -6.82
N GLU A 60 29.75 -16.51 -6.45
CA GLU A 60 28.69 -17.34 -7.03
C GLU A 60 28.47 -17.02 -8.51
N ARG A 61 28.49 -15.73 -8.89
CA ARG A 61 28.35 -15.30 -10.29
C ARG A 61 29.52 -15.77 -11.14
N ASP A 62 30.75 -15.73 -10.64
CA ASP A 62 31.90 -16.17 -11.42
C ASP A 62 31.88 -17.67 -11.72
N ALA A 63 31.26 -18.46 -10.84
CA ALA A 63 30.98 -19.89 -11.07
C ALA A 63 29.85 -20.16 -12.08
N LEU A 64 29.00 -19.17 -12.39
CA LEU A 64 27.91 -19.30 -13.35
C LEU A 64 28.38 -19.27 -14.81
N SER A 65 27.58 -19.85 -15.71
CA SER A 65 27.77 -19.69 -17.15
C SER A 65 27.69 -18.21 -17.57
N ALA A 66 28.27 -17.86 -18.72
CA ALA A 66 28.24 -16.47 -19.20
C ALA A 66 26.81 -15.92 -19.35
N LEU A 67 25.86 -16.74 -19.80
CA LEU A 67 24.46 -16.36 -19.93
C LEU A 67 23.80 -16.15 -18.56
N SER A 68 24.03 -17.07 -17.63
CA SER A 68 23.53 -17.00 -16.25
C SER A 68 24.09 -15.78 -15.50
N ARG A 69 25.33 -15.36 -15.78
CA ARG A 69 25.91 -14.10 -15.25
C ARG A 69 25.17 -12.86 -15.71
N VAL A 70 24.73 -12.83 -16.97
CA VAL A 70 23.94 -11.71 -17.51
C VAL A 70 22.56 -11.69 -16.87
N ALA A 71 21.88 -12.84 -16.80
CA ALA A 71 20.59 -12.96 -16.12
C ALA A 71 20.67 -12.48 -14.66
N PHE A 72 21.68 -12.91 -13.90
CA PHE A 72 21.92 -12.46 -12.54
C PHE A 72 22.07 -10.93 -12.44
N SER A 73 22.83 -10.33 -13.35
CA SER A 73 23.05 -8.88 -13.38
C SER A 73 21.79 -8.10 -13.76
N CYS A 74 20.98 -8.65 -14.67
CA CYS A 74 19.68 -8.09 -15.00
C CYS A 74 18.75 -8.13 -13.80
N GLU A 75 18.66 -9.27 -13.11
CA GLU A 75 17.76 -9.42 -11.97
C GLU A 75 18.17 -8.55 -10.77
N SER A 76 19.47 -8.34 -10.53
CA SER A 76 19.92 -7.41 -9.48
C SER A 76 19.49 -5.96 -9.78
N LEU A 77 19.59 -5.53 -11.05
CA LEU A 77 19.12 -4.20 -11.48
C LEU A 77 17.60 -4.07 -11.37
N LYS A 78 16.86 -5.14 -11.64
CA LYS A 78 15.41 -5.16 -11.48
C LYS A 78 15.01 -5.03 -10.01
N VAL A 79 15.70 -5.73 -9.10
CA VAL A 79 15.50 -5.61 -7.65
C VAL A 79 15.71 -4.17 -7.20
N THR A 80 16.84 -3.55 -7.55
CA THR A 80 17.14 -2.17 -7.13
C THR A 80 16.11 -1.18 -7.67
N THR A 81 15.67 -1.34 -8.92
CA THR A 81 14.62 -0.49 -9.51
C THR A 81 13.29 -0.61 -8.75
N ARG A 82 12.86 -1.83 -8.39
CA ARG A 82 11.65 -2.03 -7.58
C ARG A 82 11.76 -1.39 -6.21
N LEU A 83 12.88 -1.61 -5.52
CA LEU A 83 13.09 -1.07 -4.18
C LEU A 83 13.16 0.45 -4.21
N MET A 84 13.80 1.05 -5.21
CA MET A 84 13.81 2.49 -5.42
C MET A 84 12.38 3.05 -5.58
N HIS A 85 11.56 2.45 -6.44
CA HIS A 85 10.16 2.89 -6.62
C HIS A 85 9.36 2.75 -5.31
N VAL A 86 9.52 1.64 -4.59
CA VAL A 86 8.86 1.42 -3.30
C VAL A 86 9.28 2.47 -2.27
N ILE A 87 10.58 2.69 -2.10
CA ILE A 87 11.12 3.63 -1.10
C ILE A 87 10.69 5.06 -1.43
N ALA A 88 10.78 5.50 -2.69
CA ALA A 88 10.36 6.83 -3.12
C ALA A 88 8.86 7.08 -2.82
N TRP A 89 8.02 6.08 -3.09
CA TRP A 89 6.60 6.16 -2.77
C TRP A 89 6.34 6.21 -1.26
N LEU A 90 7.00 5.36 -0.47
CA LEU A 90 6.84 5.34 0.99
C LEU A 90 7.31 6.63 1.65
N LEU A 91 8.40 7.24 1.17
CA LEU A 91 8.85 8.55 1.63
C LEU A 91 7.83 9.65 1.33
N THR A 92 7.18 9.58 0.17
CA THR A 92 6.08 10.50 -0.18
C THR A 92 4.93 10.37 0.82
N GLN A 93 4.52 9.15 1.19
CA GLN A 93 3.46 8.94 2.18
C GLN A 93 3.84 9.47 3.56
N ARG A 94 5.10 9.26 3.99
CA ARG A 94 5.59 9.79 5.27
C ARG A 94 5.62 11.31 5.31
N ALA A 95 5.94 11.98 4.19
CA ALA A 95 5.87 13.43 4.09
C ALA A 95 4.42 13.95 4.18
N VAL A 96 3.44 13.19 3.69
CA VAL A 96 2.02 13.50 3.91
C VAL A 96 1.65 13.35 5.38
N ASP A 97 2.08 12.26 6.01
CA ASP A 97 1.79 11.98 7.42
C ASP A 97 2.44 13.01 8.38
N SER A 98 3.59 13.58 8.03
CA SER A 98 4.23 14.67 8.79
C SER A 98 3.63 16.05 8.50
N GLY A 99 2.78 16.18 7.47
CA GLY A 99 2.21 17.44 7.02
C GLY A 99 3.15 18.29 6.15
N GLU A 100 4.33 17.77 5.78
CA GLU A 100 5.27 18.40 4.85
C GLU A 100 4.75 18.41 3.40
N LEU A 101 3.87 17.46 3.06
CA LEU A 101 3.25 17.35 1.75
C LEU A 101 1.74 17.25 1.86
N GLN A 102 1.00 17.94 0.99
CA GLN A 102 -0.46 17.80 0.95
C GLN A 102 -0.86 16.48 0.27
N LEU A 103 -1.98 15.89 0.71
CA LEU A 103 -2.48 14.63 0.16
C LEU A 103 -2.75 14.71 -1.35
N ALA A 104 -3.23 15.87 -1.84
CA ALA A 104 -3.47 16.11 -3.26
C ALA A 104 -2.17 16.08 -4.07
N ASP A 105 -1.08 16.62 -3.50
CA ASP A 105 0.22 16.67 -4.14
C ASP A 105 0.87 15.29 -4.23
N ALA A 106 0.65 14.42 -3.24
CA ALA A 106 1.10 13.03 -3.27
C ALA A 106 0.43 12.19 -4.38
N ARG A 107 -0.72 12.63 -4.89
CA ARG A 107 -1.43 11.97 -6.01
C ARG A 107 -0.94 12.42 -7.39
N ALA A 108 -0.03 13.38 -7.46
CA ALA A 108 0.54 13.81 -8.73
C ALA A 108 1.16 12.61 -9.47
N PRO A 109 1.02 12.49 -10.80
CA PRO A 109 1.51 11.34 -11.56
C PRO A 109 2.98 10.98 -11.30
N GLY A 110 3.85 11.98 -11.08
CA GLY A 110 5.27 11.77 -10.79
C GLY A 110 5.59 11.30 -9.36
N ARG A 111 4.60 11.25 -8.46
CA ARG A 111 4.75 10.76 -7.08
C ARG A 111 4.03 9.42 -6.84
N ARG A 112 3.42 8.88 -7.89
CA ARG A 112 2.82 7.54 -7.88
C ARG A 112 3.90 6.48 -7.95
N LEU A 113 3.53 5.25 -7.60
CA LEU A 113 4.44 4.11 -7.71
C LEU A 113 4.80 3.90 -9.19
N GLY A 114 6.08 4.03 -9.52
CA GLY A 114 6.58 3.81 -10.88
C GLY A 114 6.43 2.35 -11.33
N PRO A 115 6.43 2.07 -12.64
CA PRO A 115 6.30 0.71 -13.16
C PRO A 115 7.49 -0.15 -12.71
N ALA A 116 7.20 -1.35 -12.19
CA ALA A 116 8.26 -2.32 -11.87
C ALA A 116 8.69 -3.11 -13.10
N PRO A 117 9.98 -3.42 -13.23
CA PRO A 117 10.44 -4.38 -14.22
C PRO A 117 10.00 -5.79 -13.86
N GLU A 118 9.58 -6.54 -14.89
CA GLU A 118 9.13 -7.92 -14.77
C GLU A 118 10.31 -8.90 -14.74
N THR A 119 10.16 -9.96 -13.95
CA THR A 119 11.10 -11.08 -13.88
C THR A 119 10.48 -12.27 -14.58
N ASP A 120 11.23 -12.90 -15.48
CA ASP A 120 10.86 -14.18 -16.07
C ASP A 120 11.17 -15.28 -15.04
N ALA A 121 10.16 -16.10 -14.73
CA ALA A 121 10.30 -17.18 -13.75
C ALA A 121 11.32 -18.23 -14.19
N ALA A 122 11.46 -18.48 -15.50
CA ALA A 122 12.40 -19.48 -16.02
C ALA A 122 13.86 -19.10 -15.74
N LEU A 123 14.16 -17.80 -15.66
CA LEU A 123 15.51 -17.32 -15.33
C LEU A 123 15.87 -17.57 -13.86
N LEU A 124 14.88 -17.78 -12.98
CA LEU A 124 15.10 -18.03 -11.55
C LEU A 124 15.57 -19.46 -11.24
N ASP A 125 15.34 -20.41 -12.15
CA ASP A 125 15.62 -21.83 -11.89
C ASP A 125 17.14 -22.11 -11.83
N ASP A 126 17.94 -21.35 -12.59
CA ASP A 126 19.40 -21.48 -12.66
C ASP A 126 20.16 -20.52 -11.72
N MET A 127 19.44 -19.76 -10.88
CA MET A 127 20.05 -18.78 -9.97
C MET A 127 20.27 -19.36 -8.57
N PRO A 128 21.26 -18.84 -7.82
CA PRO A 128 21.44 -19.21 -6.42
C PRO A 128 20.19 -18.91 -5.59
N LEU A 129 19.91 -19.79 -4.63
CA LEU A 129 18.68 -19.73 -3.82
C LEU A 129 18.51 -18.38 -3.10
N GLN A 130 19.60 -17.78 -2.62
CA GLN A 130 19.56 -16.48 -1.96
C GLN A 130 19.17 -15.35 -2.92
N ALA A 131 19.71 -15.35 -4.15
CA ALA A 131 19.31 -14.41 -5.20
C ALA A 131 17.80 -14.50 -5.48
N VAL A 132 17.30 -15.73 -5.65
CA VAL A 132 15.88 -16.00 -5.91
C VAL A 132 15.01 -15.50 -4.77
N THR A 133 15.46 -15.68 -3.52
CA THR A 133 14.74 -15.22 -2.32
C THR A 133 14.59 -13.70 -2.32
N ILE A 134 15.68 -12.97 -2.58
CA ILE A 134 15.69 -11.50 -2.64
C ILE A 134 14.80 -10.99 -3.80
N VAL A 135 14.90 -11.63 -4.98
CA VAL A 135 14.07 -11.28 -6.14
C VAL A 135 12.59 -11.44 -5.80
N ARG A 136 12.18 -12.59 -5.25
CA ARG A 136 10.77 -12.86 -4.89
C ARG A 136 10.28 -11.91 -3.79
N ALA A 137 11.10 -11.63 -2.78
CA ALA A 137 10.77 -10.68 -1.72
C ALA A 137 10.53 -9.27 -2.30
N SER A 138 11.38 -8.81 -3.22
CA SER A 138 11.22 -7.50 -3.87
C SER A 138 9.94 -7.40 -4.70
N MET A 139 9.56 -8.49 -5.37
CA MET A 139 8.32 -8.57 -6.14
C MET A 139 7.09 -8.55 -5.23
N ASP A 140 7.12 -9.27 -4.11
CA ASP A 140 6.01 -9.28 -3.16
C ASP A 140 5.80 -7.92 -2.48
N LEU A 141 6.90 -7.31 -2.03
CA LEU A 141 6.90 -5.97 -1.47
C LEU A 141 6.32 -4.97 -2.46
N TYR A 142 6.79 -4.97 -3.71
CA TYR A 142 6.24 -4.10 -4.76
C TYR A 142 4.75 -4.34 -4.97
N ARG A 143 4.30 -5.60 -5.05
CA ARG A 143 2.87 -5.93 -5.21
C ARG A 143 2.02 -5.43 -4.04
N ARG A 144 2.52 -5.51 -2.81
CA ARG A 144 1.83 -4.98 -1.62
C ARG A 144 1.70 -3.46 -1.67
N VAL A 145 2.76 -2.76 -2.04
CA VAL A 145 2.78 -1.30 -2.18
C VAL A 145 1.90 -0.83 -3.34
N ALA A 146 1.92 -1.53 -4.47
CA ALA A 146 1.07 -1.24 -5.63
C ALA A 146 -0.42 -1.35 -5.30
N ARG A 147 -0.81 -2.33 -4.48
CA ARG A 147 -2.19 -2.43 -3.97
C ARG A 147 -2.56 -1.25 -3.08
N LEU A 148 -1.62 -0.77 -2.25
CA LEU A 148 -1.83 0.37 -1.37
C LEU A 148 -1.96 1.68 -2.17
N ASP A 149 -1.11 1.89 -3.18
CA ASP A 149 -1.18 3.02 -4.11
C ASP A 149 -2.51 3.01 -4.90
N SER A 150 -2.95 1.85 -5.38
CA SER A 150 -4.22 1.73 -6.11
C SER A 150 -5.43 2.01 -5.21
N ALA A 151 -5.39 1.58 -3.95
CA ALA A 151 -6.44 1.87 -2.97
C ALA A 151 -6.55 3.36 -2.63
N PHE A 152 -5.52 4.15 -2.92
CA PHE A 152 -5.47 5.59 -2.68
C PHE A 152 -6.29 6.42 -3.69
N ASP A 153 -6.52 5.88 -4.89
CA ASP A 153 -7.31 6.49 -5.97
C ASP A 153 -8.80 6.23 -5.85
N VAL A 154 -9.19 5.10 -5.26
CA VAL A 154 -10.61 4.78 -5.08
C VAL A 154 -11.13 5.73 -3.99
N PRO A 155 -12.05 6.69 -4.29
CA PRO A 155 -12.77 7.33 -3.22
C PRO A 155 -13.41 6.20 -2.43
N MET A 156 -13.18 6.16 -1.11
CA MET A 156 -13.83 5.22 -0.21
C MET A 156 -15.36 5.46 -0.25
N VAL A 157 -16.01 5.14 -1.37
CA VAL A 157 -17.36 4.65 -1.39
C VAL A 157 -17.22 3.40 -0.55
N ALA A 158 -17.71 3.48 0.68
CA ALA A 158 -17.72 2.38 1.61
C ALA A 158 -18.49 1.23 0.96
N VAL A 159 -17.82 0.42 0.14
CA VAL A 159 -18.32 -0.89 -0.23
C VAL A 159 -18.28 -1.63 1.11
N PRO A 160 -19.43 -1.87 1.76
CA PRO A 160 -19.43 -2.47 3.07
C PRO A 160 -18.67 -3.79 2.94
N SER A 161 -17.70 -4.02 3.83
CA SER A 161 -16.82 -5.18 3.70
C SER A 161 -17.68 -6.44 3.51
N PRO A 162 -17.28 -7.40 2.68
CA PRO A 162 -18.07 -8.61 2.44
C PRO A 162 -18.49 -9.29 3.74
N ALA A 163 -17.60 -9.27 4.75
CA ALA A 163 -17.87 -9.72 6.11
C ALA A 163 -18.98 -8.90 6.80
N ARG A 164 -19.00 -7.57 6.67
CA ARG A 164 -20.07 -6.71 7.22
C ARG A 164 -21.42 -7.03 6.61
N ARG A 165 -21.49 -7.27 5.30
CA ARG A 165 -22.74 -7.67 4.63
C ARG A 165 -23.26 -9.02 5.13
N MET A 166 -22.36 -9.95 5.43
CA MET A 166 -22.75 -11.25 6.01
C MET A 166 -23.28 -11.08 7.44
N LEU A 167 -22.63 -10.24 8.25
CA LEU A 167 -23.09 -9.94 9.62
C LEU A 167 -24.45 -9.21 9.64
N ASP A 168 -24.65 -8.22 8.76
CA ASP A 168 -25.92 -7.50 8.66
C ASP A 168 -27.07 -8.42 8.22
N ARG A 169 -26.79 -9.40 7.34
CA ARG A 169 -27.77 -10.43 6.96
C ARG A 169 -28.14 -11.36 8.11
N LEU A 170 -27.17 -11.74 8.95
CA LEU A 170 -27.44 -12.54 10.14
C LEU A 170 -28.23 -11.75 11.19
N ALA A 171 -27.94 -10.46 11.35
CA ALA A 171 -28.62 -9.60 12.31
C ALA A 171 -30.09 -9.32 11.95
N GLY A 172 -30.46 -9.37 10.66
CA GLY A 172 -31.85 -9.22 10.21
C GLY A 172 -32.66 -10.52 10.14
N ALA A 173 -32.08 -11.66 10.53
CA ALA A 173 -32.72 -12.97 10.47
C ALA A 173 -33.29 -13.47 11.82
N PHE A 174 -33.16 -12.64 12.87
CA PHE A 174 -33.70 -12.87 14.22
C PHE A 174 -34.55 -11.67 14.65
#